data_AF-A0A2A9FBW5-F1
#
_entry.id   AF-A0A2A9FBW5-F1
#
_cell.length_a   1.000
_cell.length_b   1.000
_cell.length_c   1.000
_cell.angle_alpha   90.00
_cell.angle_beta   90.00
_cell.angle_gamma   90.00
#
_symmetry.space_group_name_H-M   'P 1'
#
loop_
_entity.id
_entity.type
_entity.pdbx_description
1 polymer ?
#
loop_
_entity_poly.entity_id
_entity_poly.type
_entity_poly.pdbx_seq_one_letter_code
_entity_poly.pdbx_strand_id
1 'polypeptide(L)'
;MTGRRTRAPRDHITAGRWPAATLDGDHAAAVAQAVARRLAAAMQEHGWSIAELHRRAGVNRQTITNVLDGRVWTTIAVIADLERALDWELWPSARDSG
;
A
#
# COMPACT_ATOMS: atom_id res chain seq x y z
N MET A 1 -20.30 2.87 19.13
CA MET A 1 -19.14 3.61 18.59
C MET A 1 -18.48 2.75 17.52
N THR A 2 -18.96 2.82 16.27
CA THR A 2 -18.40 2.04 15.15
C THR A 2 -17.11 2.73 14.71
N GLY A 3 -15.97 2.19 15.15
CA GLY A 3 -14.67 2.84 14.99
C GLY A 3 -14.26 2.98 13.52
N ARG A 4 -13.46 4.01 13.24
CA ARG A 4 -12.75 4.36 11.98
C ARG A 4 -12.18 3.17 11.15
N ARG A 5 -12.11 1.96 11.69
CA ARG A 5 -11.50 0.76 11.10
C ARG A 5 -12.47 -0.15 10.33
N THR A 6 -13.74 0.20 10.16
CA THR A 6 -14.70 -0.65 9.41
C THR A 6 -14.62 -0.45 7.89
N ARG A 7 -14.22 0.74 7.42
CA ARG A 7 -13.99 1.02 5.99
C ARG A 7 -12.57 0.63 5.60
N ALA A 8 -12.42 -0.01 4.44
CA ALA A 8 -11.11 -0.27 3.84
C ALA A 8 -10.53 1.06 3.29
N PRO A 9 -9.20 1.17 3.11
CA PRO A 9 -8.59 2.38 2.54
C PRO A 9 -9.22 2.84 1.23
N ARG A 10 -9.53 1.91 0.32
CA ARG A 10 -10.18 2.22 -0.97
C ARG A 10 -11.59 2.79 -0.83
N ASP A 11 -12.26 2.58 0.30
CA ASP A 11 -13.63 3.04 0.45
C ASP A 11 -13.68 4.56 0.56
N HIS A 12 -12.53 5.20 0.86
CA HIS A 12 -12.36 6.66 0.94
C HIS A 12 -12.26 7.35 -0.43
N ILE A 13 -12.39 6.62 -1.54
CA ILE A 13 -12.31 7.19 -2.89
C ILE A 13 -13.51 8.10 -3.19
N THR A 14 -13.23 9.31 -3.69
CA THR A 14 -14.23 10.25 -4.23
C THR A 14 -14.20 10.32 -5.75
N ALA A 15 -13.05 10.07 -6.38
CA ALA A 15 -12.89 9.99 -7.83
C ALA A 15 -11.69 9.11 -8.24
N GLY A 16 -11.73 8.54 -9.45
CA GLY A 16 -10.65 7.72 -10.00
C GLY A 16 -10.68 6.27 -9.51
N ARG A 17 -9.51 5.60 -9.52
CA ARG A 17 -9.35 4.21 -9.08
C ARG A 17 -8.10 4.05 -8.25
N TRP A 18 -8.20 3.25 -7.18
CA TRP A 18 -7.04 2.88 -6.38
C TRP A 18 -5.94 2.24 -7.25
N PRO A 19 -4.64 2.47 -6.98
CA PRO A 19 -4.08 3.35 -5.96
C PRO A 19 -3.83 4.79 -6.48
N ALA A 20 -4.43 5.19 -7.61
CA ALA A 20 -4.32 6.52 -8.21
C ALA A 20 -5.67 7.28 -8.15
N ALA A 21 -6.27 7.34 -6.96
CA ALA A 21 -7.56 7.97 -6.73
C ALA A 21 -7.46 9.27 -5.90
N THR A 22 -8.49 10.11 -6.03
CA THR A 22 -8.75 11.20 -5.08
C THR A 22 -9.52 10.64 -3.88
N LEU A 23 -9.14 11.06 -2.67
CA LEU A 23 -9.73 10.57 -1.42
C LEU A 23 -10.55 11.64 -0.69
N ASP A 24 -11.43 11.20 0.22
CA ASP A 24 -12.34 12.03 1.04
C ASP A 24 -11.65 12.85 2.15
N GLY A 25 -10.31 12.95 2.11
CA GLY A 25 -9.51 13.70 3.08
C GLY A 25 -9.01 12.88 4.28
N ASP A 26 -9.34 11.58 4.39
CA ASP A 26 -8.75 10.74 5.44
C ASP A 26 -7.23 10.57 5.23
N HIS A 27 -6.46 11.11 6.19
CA HIS A 27 -5.00 11.10 6.13
C HIS A 27 -4.41 9.68 6.14
N ALA A 28 -4.98 8.75 6.92
CA ALA A 28 -4.47 7.37 6.95
C ALA A 28 -4.72 6.67 5.61
N ALA A 29 -5.87 6.90 4.98
CA ALA A 29 -6.16 6.39 3.64
C ALA A 29 -5.18 6.96 2.60
N ALA A 30 -4.80 8.24 2.70
CA ALA A 30 -3.81 8.87 1.84
C ALA A 30 -2.41 8.22 1.98
N VAL A 31 -1.98 7.93 3.21
CA VAL A 31 -0.74 7.20 3.48
C VAL A 31 -0.80 5.79 2.91
N ALA A 32 -1.90 5.06 3.13
CA ALA A 32 -2.09 3.71 2.57
C ALA A 32 -2.06 3.72 1.03
N GLN A 33 -2.65 4.75 0.39
CA GLN A 33 -2.62 4.92 -1.06
C GLN A 33 -1.20 5.18 -1.57
N ALA A 34 -0.41 5.99 -0.86
CA ALA A 34 0.98 6.25 -1.21
C ALA A 34 1.83 4.97 -1.09
N VAL A 35 1.66 4.17 -0.03
CA VAL A 35 2.31 2.86 0.10
C VAL A 35 1.94 1.94 -1.06
N ALA A 36 0.66 1.83 -1.41
CA ALA A 36 0.21 0.98 -2.51
C ALA A 36 0.78 1.42 -3.87
N ARG A 37 0.86 2.74 -4.14
CA ARG A 37 1.51 3.29 -5.34
C ARG A 37 3.00 2.93 -5.41
N ARG A 38 3.74 3.15 -4.31
CA ARG A 38 5.17 2.83 -4.26
C ARG A 38 5.43 1.34 -4.39
N LEU A 39 4.59 0.50 -3.77
CA LEU A 39 4.69 -0.94 -3.90
C LEU A 39 4.49 -1.38 -5.35
N ALA A 40 3.47 -0.86 -6.03
CA ALA A 40 3.24 -1.14 -7.44
C ALA A 40 4.43 -0.68 -8.31
N ALA A 41 4.95 0.53 -8.07
CA ALA A 41 6.09 1.07 -8.80
C ALA A 41 7.37 0.23 -8.59
N ALA A 42 7.71 -0.11 -7.34
CA ALA A 42 8.87 -0.94 -7.03
C ALA A 42 8.73 -2.33 -7.68
N MET A 43 7.56 -2.97 -7.59
CA MET A 43 7.34 -4.25 -8.27
C MET A 43 7.53 -4.17 -9.79
N GLN A 44 7.10 -3.07 -10.42
CA GLN A 44 7.33 -2.85 -11.85
C GLN A 44 8.82 -2.66 -12.17
N GLU A 45 9.53 -1.82 -11.40
CA GLU A 45 10.96 -1.55 -11.60
C GLU A 45 11.80 -2.82 -11.48
N HIS A 46 11.50 -3.66 -10.48
CA HIS A 46 12.16 -4.95 -10.30
C HIS A 46 11.69 -6.03 -11.29
N GLY A 47 10.59 -5.82 -12.02
CA GLY A 47 9.95 -6.84 -12.86
C GLY A 47 9.37 -8.01 -12.07
N TRP A 48 8.97 -7.80 -10.81
CA TRP A 48 8.51 -8.87 -9.92
C TRP A 48 6.99 -9.04 -9.94
N SER A 49 6.56 -10.30 -10.02
CA SER A 49 5.17 -10.68 -9.75
C SER A 49 4.87 -10.73 -8.26
N ILE A 50 3.59 -10.73 -7.88
CA ILE A 50 3.15 -10.96 -6.49
C ILE A 50 3.71 -12.29 -5.94
N ALA A 51 3.75 -13.32 -6.79
CA ALA A 51 4.26 -14.63 -6.40
C ALA A 51 5.75 -14.58 -6.06
N GLU A 52 6.50 -13.76 -6.78
CA GLU A 52 7.94 -13.59 -6.56
C GLU A 52 8.22 -12.72 -5.33
N LEU A 53 7.52 -11.59 -5.19
CA LEU A 53 7.63 -10.75 -4.00
C LEU A 53 7.27 -11.52 -2.72
N HIS A 54 6.24 -12.35 -2.76
CA HIS A 54 5.91 -13.26 -1.66
C HIS A 54 7.09 -14.15 -1.24
N ARG A 55 7.80 -14.76 -2.21
CA ARG A 55 8.95 -15.61 -1.92
C ARG A 55 10.11 -14.86 -1.29
N ARG A 56 10.34 -13.61 -1.70
CA ARG A 56 11.43 -12.77 -1.18
C ARG A 56 11.12 -12.15 0.17
N ALA A 57 9.90 -11.63 0.34
CA ALA A 57 9.50 -10.89 1.54
C ALA A 57 8.95 -11.79 2.65
N GLY A 58 8.50 -13.01 2.34
CA GLY A 58 7.78 -13.87 3.30
C GLY A 58 6.35 -13.39 3.60
N VAL A 59 5.89 -12.31 2.95
CA VAL A 59 4.53 -11.78 3.10
C VAL A 59 3.56 -12.57 2.22
N ASN A 60 2.41 -12.97 2.77
CA ASN A 60 1.39 -13.75 2.04
C ASN A 60 0.92 -13.02 0.75
N ARG A 61 0.76 -13.77 -0.37
CA ARG A 61 0.29 -13.24 -1.66
C ARG A 61 -1.03 -12.46 -1.57
N GLN A 62 -1.98 -12.95 -0.77
CA GLN A 62 -3.25 -12.29 -0.56
C GLN A 62 -3.08 -10.96 0.18
N THR A 63 -2.15 -10.89 1.15
CA THR A 63 -1.82 -9.63 1.83
C THR A 63 -1.26 -8.61 0.83
N ILE A 64 -0.30 -9.01 -0.01
CA ILE A 64 0.26 -8.15 -1.05
C ILE A 64 -0.84 -7.64 -2.00
N THR A 65 -1.69 -8.55 -2.49
CA THR A 65 -2.84 -8.21 -3.36
C THR A 65 -3.80 -7.23 -2.67
N ASN A 66 -4.11 -7.48 -1.40
CA ASN A 66 -5.02 -6.63 -0.64
C ASN A 66 -4.43 -5.23 -0.41
N VAL A 67 -3.12 -5.11 -0.21
CA VAL A 67 -2.45 -3.80 -0.10
C VAL A 67 -2.50 -3.08 -1.44
N LEU A 68 -2.10 -3.74 -2.53
CA LEU A 68 -2.12 -3.18 -3.89
C LEU A 68 -3.51 -2.69 -4.28
N ASP A 69 -4.55 -3.42 -3.91
CA ASP A 69 -5.91 -3.02 -4.22
C ASP A 69 -6.52 -2.05 -3.18
N GLY A 70 -5.93 -1.87 -1.99
CA GLY A 70 -6.46 -1.01 -0.92
C GLY A 70 -7.59 -1.63 -0.10
N ARG A 71 -7.55 -2.96 0.08
CA ARG A 71 -8.57 -3.80 0.77
C ARG A 71 -8.30 -3.91 2.27
N VAL A 72 -7.08 -3.61 2.72
CA VAL A 72 -6.65 -3.75 4.11
C VAL A 72 -5.82 -2.55 4.55
N TRP A 73 -5.94 -2.20 5.83
CA TRP A 73 -5.00 -1.34 6.51
C TRP A 73 -3.69 -2.11 6.72
N THR A 74 -2.68 -1.82 5.90
CA THR A 74 -1.40 -2.52 6.01
C THR A 74 -0.73 -2.22 7.36
N THR A 75 0.03 -3.18 7.89
CA THR A 75 0.73 -3.02 9.17
C THR A 75 2.17 -2.58 8.93
N ILE A 76 2.77 -1.96 9.96
CA ILE A 76 4.19 -1.54 9.93
C ILE A 76 5.11 -2.74 9.67
N ALA A 77 4.80 -3.90 10.26
CA ALA A 77 5.58 -5.13 10.04
C ALA A 77 5.57 -5.56 8.57
N VAL A 78 4.39 -5.55 7.92
CA VAL A 78 4.27 -5.87 6.48
C VAL A 78 5.05 -4.86 5.64
N ILE A 79 4.99 -3.56 5.95
CA ILE A 79 5.76 -2.55 5.23
C ILE A 79 7.26 -2.84 5.35
N ALA A 80 7.77 -3.02 6.58
CA ALA A 80 9.19 -3.26 6.82
C ALA A 80 9.71 -4.51 6.09
N ASP A 81 8.93 -5.60 6.07
CA ASP A 81 9.31 -6.82 5.33
C ASP A 81 9.32 -6.61 3.80
N LEU A 82 8.38 -5.84 3.27
CA LEU A 82 8.34 -5.49 1.85
C LEU A 82 9.50 -4.57 1.46
N GLU A 83 9.75 -3.51 2.25
CA GLU A 83 10.86 -2.57 2.03
C GLU A 83 12.21 -3.28 2.06
N ARG A 84 12.43 -4.16 3.05
CA ARG A 84 13.66 -4.97 3.16
C ARG A 84 13.85 -5.90 1.95
N ALA A 85 12.78 -6.46 1.40
CA ALA A 85 12.87 -7.37 0.26
C ALA A 85 13.04 -6.63 -1.07
N LEU A 86 12.47 -5.44 -1.21
CA LEU A 86 12.57 -4.60 -2.39
C LEU A 86 13.81 -3.71 -2.39
N ASP A 87 14.46 -3.50 -1.24
CA ASP A 87 15.47 -2.45 -1.05
C ASP A 87 14.94 -1.07 -1.50
N TRP A 88 13.68 -0.79 -1.13
CA TRP A 88 12.91 0.37 -1.60
C TRP A 88 12.03 0.93 -0.48
N GLU A 89 12.05 2.26 -0.26
CA GLU A 89 11.20 2.94 0.72
C GLU A 89 9.73 3.04 0.23
N LEU A 90 8.82 2.35 0.91
CA LEU A 90 7.39 2.36 0.62
C LEU A 90 6.66 3.39 1.48
N TRP A 91 7.14 3.61 2.71
CA TRP A 91 6.55 4.60 3.60
C TRP A 91 6.72 6.02 3.04
N PRO A 92 5.68 6.87 3.08
CA PRO A 92 5.84 8.27 2.67
C PRO A 92 6.74 9.02 3.64
N SER A 93 7.82 9.60 3.11
CA SER A 93 8.74 10.43 3.88
C SER A 93 8.33 11.89 3.79
N ALA A 94 8.79 12.72 4.73
CA ALA A 94 8.44 14.14 4.78
C ALA A 94 8.79 14.92 3.49
N ARG A 95 9.66 14.35 2.65
CA ARG A 95 10.08 14.91 1.35
C ARG A 95 9.00 14.82 0.27
N ASP A 96 7.93 14.06 0.52
CA ASP A 96 6.82 13.85 -0.42
C ASP A 96 5.71 14.93 -0.34
N SER A 97 5.82 15.88 0.59
CA SER A 97 4.81 16.94 0.81
C SER A 97 5.01 18.19 -0.05
N GLY A 98 5.55 18.02 -1.26
CA GLY A 98 5.77 19.10 -2.23
C GLY A 98 4.49 19.52 -2.96
#